data_AF-A0A2V9CAT2-F1
#
_entry.id   AF-A0A2V9CAT2-F1
#
_cell.length_a   1.000
_cell.length_b   1.000
_cell.length_c   1.000
_cell.angle_alpha   90.00
_cell.angle_beta   90.00
_cell.angle_gamma   90.00
#
_symmetry.space_group_name_H-M   'P 1'
#
loop_
_entity.id
_entity.type
_entity.pdbx_description
1 polymer ?
#
loop_
_entity_poly.entity_id
_entity_poly.type
_entity_poly.pdbx_seq_one_letter_code
_entity_poly.pdbx_strand_id
1 'polypeptide(L)'
;MADRRTLLWGVFALASGVGVLAGLFGVGGGAFFVPLLVLLFGFEQHEAQGTSLFALVAPTGLLAFLTYWHAGKVDWKVGLLLMPGVFLGGMLGSRLA
;
A
#
# COMPACT_ATOMS: atom_id res chain seq x y z
N MET A 1 24.69 6.26 14.46
CA MET A 1 23.74 6.81 13.47
C MET A 1 23.89 5.99 12.21
N ALA A 2 22.88 5.21 11.83
CA ALA A 2 22.97 4.42 10.59
C ALA A 2 23.17 5.36 9.40
N ASP A 3 24.09 5.02 8.50
CA ASP A 3 24.32 5.80 7.29
C ASP A 3 23.04 5.85 6.43
N ARG A 4 22.77 7.01 5.80
CA ARG A 4 21.56 7.25 5.00
C ARG A 4 21.39 6.18 3.92
N ARG A 5 22.50 5.68 3.36
CA ARG A 5 22.46 4.62 2.34
C ARG A 5 21.96 3.30 2.93
N THR A 6 22.46 2.88 4.08
CA THR A 6 22.02 1.64 4.74
C THR A 6 20.52 1.66 5.05
N LEU A 7 20.00 2.81 5.46
CA LEU A 7 18.56 2.99 5.70
C LEU A 7 17.75 2.82 4.40
N LEU A 8 18.17 3.44 3.30
CA LEU A 8 17.49 3.33 2.00
C LEU A 8 17.46 1.88 1.47
N TRP A 9 18.58 1.16 1.59
CA TRP A 9 18.65 -0.25 1.21
C TRP A 9 17.72 -1.12 2.07
N GLY A 10 17.63 -0.84 3.37
CA GLY A 10 16.71 -1.52 4.28
C GLY A 10 15.24 -1.29 3.90
N VAL A 11 14.85 -0.03 3.64
CA VAL A 11 13.49 0.31 3.20
C VAL A 11 13.16 -0.36 1.87
N PHE A 12 14.10 -0.39 0.92
CA PHE A 12 13.89 -1.03 -0.38
C PHE A 12 13.68 -2.54 -0.27
N ALA A 13 14.49 -3.24 0.52
CA ALA A 13 14.34 -4.66 0.76
C ALA A 13 12.99 -4.98 1.43
N LEU A 14 12.60 -4.17 2.41
CA LEU A 14 11.31 -4.27 3.07
C LEU A 14 10.15 -4.09 2.09
N ALA A 15 10.21 -3.01 1.31
CA ALA A 15 9.15 -2.66 0.36
C ALA A 15 8.99 -3.74 -0.71
N SER A 16 10.09 -4.34 -1.16
CA SER A 16 10.07 -5.45 -2.10
C SER A 16 9.39 -6.69 -1.51
N GLY A 17 9.74 -7.07 -0.27
CA GLY A 17 9.13 -8.22 0.40
C GLY A 17 7.63 -8.02 0.65
N VAL A 18 7.24 -6.87 1.18
CA VAL A 18 5.82 -6.57 1.43
C VAL A 18 5.04 -6.43 0.11
N GLY A 19 5.65 -5.90 -0.95
CA GLY A 19 5.04 -5.85 -2.28
C GLY A 19 4.71 -7.24 -2.85
N VAL A 20 5.61 -8.20 -2.68
CA VAL A 20 5.37 -9.61 -3.06
C VAL A 20 4.19 -10.20 -2.28
N LEU A 21 4.17 -10.02 -0.95
CA LEU A 21 3.09 -10.52 -0.10
C LEU A 21 1.75 -9.85 -0.44
N ALA A 22 1.75 -8.53 -0.66
CA ALA A 22 0.54 -7.79 -1.06
C ALA A 22 -0.02 -8.30 -2.40
N GLY A 23 0.84 -8.61 -3.38
CA GLY A 23 0.43 -9.20 -4.65
C GLY A 23 -0.10 -10.63 -4.53
N LEU A 24 0.52 -11.46 -3.68
CA LEU A 24 0.12 -12.85 -3.43
C LEU A 24 -1.23 -12.96 -2.71
N PHE A 25 -1.45 -12.17 -1.67
CA PHE A 25 -2.63 -12.28 -0.83
C PHE A 25 -3.76 -11.32 -1.23
N GLY A 26 -3.50 -10.34 -2.10
CA GLY A 26 -4.46 -9.29 -2.44
C GLY A 26 -4.82 -8.37 -1.27
N VAL A 27 -4.22 -8.58 -0.10
CA VAL A 27 -4.34 -7.71 1.07
C VAL A 27 -3.41 -6.54 0.84
N GLY A 28 -3.97 -5.35 0.60
CA GLY A 28 -3.18 -4.13 0.51
C GLY A 28 -2.26 -4.05 1.73
N GLY A 29 -0.94 -4.17 1.51
CA GLY A 29 0.07 -4.45 2.55
C GLY A 29 0.22 -3.38 3.64
N GLY A 30 -0.72 -2.44 3.76
CA GLY A 30 -0.72 -1.31 4.69
C GLY A 30 -0.76 -1.75 6.14
N ALA A 31 -1.43 -2.88 6.42
CA ALA A 31 -1.44 -3.50 7.75
C ALA A 31 -0.03 -3.88 8.25
N PHE A 32 0.92 -4.14 7.33
CA PHE A 32 2.32 -4.41 7.64
C PHE A 32 3.20 -3.17 7.46
N PHE A 33 3.02 -2.42 6.36
CA PHE A 33 3.88 -1.27 6.06
C PHE A 33 3.85 -0.20 7.17
N VAL A 34 2.68 0.14 7.71
CA VAL A 34 2.57 1.21 8.71
C VAL A 34 3.31 0.84 10.01
N PRO A 35 3.05 -0.32 10.66
CA PRO A 35 3.83 -0.71 11.84
C PRO A 35 5.33 -0.83 11.57
N LEU A 36 5.74 -1.36 10.42
CA LEU A 36 7.16 -1.50 10.12
C LEU A 36 7.86 -0.16 9.91
N LEU A 37 7.24 0.80 9.21
CA LEU A 37 7.79 2.14 9.03
C LEU A 37 7.91 2.89 10.36
N VAL A 38 6.94 2.74 11.25
CA VAL A 38 6.97 3.37 12.59
C VAL A 38 8.01 2.69 13.49
N LEU A 39 7.93 1.37 13.66
CA LEU A 39 8.74 0.64 14.65
C LEU A 39 10.19 0.45 14.23
N LEU A 40 10.47 0.20 12.95
CA LEU A 40 11.84 -0.07 12.47
C LEU A 40 12.53 1.17 11.93
N PHE A 41 11.77 2.09 11.32
CA PHE A 41 12.34 3.26 10.64
C PHE A 41 12.03 4.59 11.34
N GLY A 42 11.22 4.58 12.41
CA GLY A 42 10.97 5.76 13.24
C GLY A 42 10.14 6.85 12.57
N PHE A 43 9.34 6.51 11.56
CA PHE A 43 8.42 7.45 10.92
C PHE A 43 7.32 7.86 11.89
N GLU A 44 6.84 9.10 11.79
CA GLU A 44 5.59 9.48 12.46
C GLU A 44 4.39 8.73 11.86
N GLN A 45 3.37 8.49 12.68
CA GLN A 45 2.22 7.65 12.32
C GLN A 45 1.56 8.09 11.00
N HIS A 46 1.29 9.39 10.83
CA HIS A 46 0.64 9.92 9.63
C HIS A 46 1.57 9.91 8.41
N GLU A 47 2.88 10.13 8.62
CA GLU A 47 3.89 10.03 7.56
C GLU A 47 4.03 8.60 7.05
N ALA A 48 4.05 7.62 7.96
CA ALA A 48 4.05 6.20 7.64
C ALA A 48 2.80 5.78 6.87
N GLN A 49 1.61 6.25 7.29
CA GLN A 49 0.36 5.99 6.57
C GLN A 49 0.41 6.52 5.14
N GLY A 50 0.74 7.80 4.95
CA GLY A 50 0.83 8.42 3.62
C GLY A 50 1.85 7.74 2.72
N THR A 51 3.03 7.44 3.25
CA THR A 51 4.12 6.78 2.52
C THR A 51 3.73 5.35 2.13
N SER A 52 3.05 4.61 3.02
CA SER A 52 2.55 3.26 2.71
C SER A 52 1.49 3.27 1.61
N LEU A 53 0.57 4.25 1.62
CA LEU A 53 -0.45 4.39 0.58
C LEU A 53 0.18 4.69 -0.78
N PHE A 54 1.19 5.56 -0.83
CA PHE A 54 1.94 5.82 -2.05
C PHE A 54 2.60 4.54 -2.58
N ALA A 55 3.31 3.82 -1.71
CA ALA A 55 4.02 2.60 -2.09
C ALA A 55 3.08 1.49 -2.57
N LEU A 56 1.92 1.33 -1.94
CA LEU A 56 1.01 0.21 -2.21
C LEU A 56 -0.04 0.51 -3.27
N VAL A 57 -0.61 1.71 -3.31
CA VAL A 57 -1.73 2.01 -4.20
C VAL A 57 -1.23 2.40 -5.58
N ALA A 58 -0.22 3.29 -5.67
CA ALA A 58 0.18 3.88 -6.94
C ALA A 58 0.89 2.88 -7.87
N PRO A 59 2.01 2.23 -7.48
CA PRO A 59 2.65 1.24 -8.34
C PRO A 59 2.05 -0.15 -8.17
N THR A 60 1.95 -0.68 -6.94
CA THR A 60 1.61 -2.09 -6.71
C THR A 60 0.15 -2.39 -7.03
N GLY A 61 -0.77 -1.57 -6.52
CA GLY A 61 -2.21 -1.71 -6.75
C GLY A 61 -2.58 -1.57 -8.22
N LEU A 62 -2.00 -0.58 -8.90
CA LEU A 62 -2.22 -0.38 -10.35
C LEU A 62 -1.71 -1.57 -11.17
N LEU A 63 -0.47 -2.02 -10.94
CA LEU A 63 0.11 -3.16 -11.67
C LEU A 63 -0.63 -4.47 -11.39
N ALA A 64 -1.04 -4.70 -10.14
CA ALA A 64 -1.88 -5.83 -9.76
C ALA A 64 -3.24 -5.78 -10.48
N PHE A 65 -3.91 -4.62 -10.46
CA PHE A 65 -5.17 -4.44 -11.19
C PHE A 65 -5.01 -4.73 -12.69
N LEU A 66 -3.98 -4.18 -13.33
CA LEU A 66 -3.72 -4.40 -14.75
C LEU A 66 -3.48 -5.89 -15.06
N THR A 67 -2.72 -6.60 -14.23
CA THR A 67 -2.48 -8.04 -14.41
C THR A 67 -3.75 -8.86 -14.27
N TYR A 68 -4.57 -8.61 -13.25
CA TYR A 68 -5.86 -9.29 -13.08
C TYR A 68 -6.89 -8.93 -14.17
N TRP A 69 -6.86 -7.70 -14.67
CA TRP A 69 -7.68 -7.29 -15.81
C TRP A 69 -7.28 -8.09 -17.06
N HIS A 70 -6.00 -8.13 -17.42
CA HIS A 70 -5.54 -8.91 -18.58
C HIS A 70 -5.86 -10.41 -18.44
N ALA A 71 -5.91 -10.94 -17.21
CA ALA A 71 -6.32 -12.31 -16.94
C ALA A 71 -7.84 -12.55 -16.96
N GLY A 72 -8.66 -11.52 -17.22
CA GLY A 72 -10.13 -11.61 -17.23
C GLY A 72 -10.74 -11.89 -15.87
N LYS A 73 -10.04 -11.56 -14.77
CA LYS A 73 -10.44 -11.85 -13.39
C LYS A 73 -11.09 -10.67 -12.66
N VAL A 74 -11.42 -9.61 -13.38
CA VAL A 74 -12.04 -8.40 -12.83
C VAL A 74 -13.54 -8.42 -13.11
N ASP A 75 -14.36 -8.43 -12.05
CA ASP A 75 -15.79 -8.15 -12.16
C ASP A 75 -16.02 -6.63 -12.15
N TRP A 76 -16.34 -6.09 -13.33
CA TRP A 76 -16.54 -4.67 -13.54
C TRP A 76 -17.77 -4.12 -12.82
N LYS A 77 -18.84 -4.91 -12.70
CA LYS A 77 -20.08 -4.45 -12.06
C LYS A 77 -19.86 -4.26 -10.56
N VAL A 78 -19.24 -5.26 -9.94
CA VAL A 78 -18.88 -5.19 -8.52
C VAL A 78 -17.86 -4.10 -8.27
N GLY A 79 -16.82 -4.01 -9.11
CA GLY A 79 -15.78 -2.97 -8.99
C GLY A 79 -16.36 -1.56 -9.05
N LEU A 80 -17.22 -1.27 -10.03
CA LEU A 80 -17.87 0.04 -10.17
C LEU A 80 -18.78 0.39 -8.99
N LEU A 81 -19.45 -0.60 -8.40
CA LEU A 81 -20.28 -0.38 -7.22
C LEU A 81 -19.43 -0.09 -5.97
N LEU A 82 -18.28 -0.75 -5.84
CA LEU A 82 -17.37 -0.55 -4.70
C LEU A 82 -16.63 0.79 -4.76
N MET A 83 -16.24 1.26 -5.95
CA MET A 83 -15.44 2.48 -6.14
C MET A 83 -15.95 3.70 -5.36
N PRO A 84 -17.22 4.15 -5.48
CA PRO A 84 -17.68 5.34 -4.76
C PRO A 84 -17.70 5.14 -3.24
N GLY A 85 -18.02 3.94 -2.76
CA GLY A 85 -18.02 3.63 -1.33
C GLY A 85 -16.62 3.68 -0.72
N VAL A 86 -15.64 3.08 -1.41
CA VAL A 86 -14.22 3.11 -0.98
C VAL A 86 -13.66 4.53 -1.08
N PHE A 87 -13.98 5.27 -2.14
CA PHE A 87 -13.53 6.65 -2.30
C PHE A 87 -14.05 7.56 -1.19
N LEU A 88 -15.36 7.56 -0.95
CA LEU A 88 -15.98 8.38 0.10
C LEU A 88 -15.53 7.95 1.50
N GLY A 89 -15.52 6.64 1.76
CA GLY A 89 -15.08 6.10 3.05
C GLY A 89 -13.60 6.44 3.34
N GLY A 90 -12.73 6.30 2.35
CA GLY A 90 -11.32 6.67 2.48
C GLY A 90 -11.11 8.18 2.68
N MET A 91 -11.86 9.02 1.95
CA MET A 91 -11.75 10.47 2.07
C MET A 91 -12.30 10.99 3.41
N LEU A 92 -13.36 10.38 3.95
CA LEU A 92 -13.87 10.73 5.27
C LEU A 92 -12.96 10.18 6.37
N GLY A 93 -12.49 8.94 6.24
CA GLY A 93 -11.56 8.33 7.19
C GLY A 93 -10.26 9.12 7.33
N SER A 94 -9.68 9.59 6.23
CA SER A 94 -8.45 10.39 6.27
C SER A 94 -8.62 11.79 6.87
N ARG A 95 -9.86 12.30 6.95
CA ARG A 95 -10.18 13.59 7.61
C ARG A 95 -10.46 13.43 9.10
N LEU A 96 -10.76 12.22 9.55
CA LEU A 96 -11.07 11.90 10.95
C LEU A 96 -9.87 11.36 11.73
N ALA A 97 -8.84 10.86 11.03
CA ALA A 97 -7.56 10.46 11.59
C ALA A 97 -6.65 11.68 11.82
#